data_AF-Q1JX38-F1
#
_entry.id   AF-Q1JX38-F1
#
_cell.length_a   1.000
_cell.length_b   1.000
_cell.length_c   1.000
_cell.angle_alpha   90.00
_cell.angle_beta   90.00
_cell.angle_gamma   90.00
#
_symmetry.space_group_name_H-M   'P 1'
#
loop_
_entity.id
_entity.type
_entity.pdbx_description
1 polymer ?
#
loop_
_entity_poly.entity_id
_entity_poly.type
_entity_poly.pdbx_seq_one_letter_code
_entity_poly.pdbx_strand_id
1 'polypeptide(L)'
;MTKEDKQAAEQPTEESQTTIRWDGSKMRSTYANVCNVSSSREEVTLLFGTNQNWHAGQKELTVELSDRITLNPYAAKRMAVLLMNTMTEYEKRFGELKLELPEKKDK
;
A
#
# COMPACT_ATOMS: atom_id res chain seq x y z
N MET A 1 16.44 7.24 63.81
CA MET A 1 15.08 7.43 63.26
C MET A 1 15.02 8.88 62.82
N THR A 2 14.92 9.25 61.54
CA THR A 2 14.30 8.60 60.39
C THR A 2 14.93 9.16 59.12
N LYS A 3 15.08 8.28 58.12
CA LYS A 3 15.54 8.60 56.76
C LYS A 3 14.46 9.41 56.05
N GLU A 4 14.82 10.53 55.42
CA GLU A 4 13.99 11.17 54.40
C GLU A 4 14.23 10.44 53.08
N ASP A 5 13.28 9.57 52.72
CA ASP A 5 13.22 8.90 51.44
C ASP A 5 12.89 9.92 50.34
N LYS A 6 13.89 10.16 49.49
CA LYS A 6 13.78 11.00 48.30
C LYS A 6 13.09 10.19 47.21
N GLN A 7 11.77 10.34 47.10
CA GLN A 7 10.97 9.70 46.07
C GLN A 7 11.26 10.36 44.72
N ALA A 8 12.11 9.73 43.91
CA ALA A 8 12.31 10.09 42.51
C ALA A 8 11.04 9.71 41.74
N ALA A 9 10.28 10.71 41.31
CA ALA A 9 9.17 10.53 40.40
C ALA A 9 9.74 10.28 38.99
N GLU A 10 9.66 9.03 38.53
CA GLU A 10 9.83 8.68 37.12
C GLU A 10 8.68 9.31 36.33
N GLN A 11 9.00 10.30 35.51
CA GLN A 11 8.06 10.86 34.54
C GLN A 11 7.88 9.85 33.40
N PRO A 12 6.65 9.56 32.95
CA PRO A 12 6.42 8.76 31.76
C PRO A 12 7.03 9.51 30.58
N THR A 13 7.91 8.84 29.85
CA THR A 13 8.46 9.35 28.60
C THR A 13 7.31 9.37 27.59
N GLU A 14 6.78 10.56 27.30
CA GLU A 14 5.88 10.76 26.17
C GLU A 14 6.65 10.39 24.90
N GLU A 15 6.35 9.21 24.36
CA GLU A 15 6.80 8.80 23.04
C GLU A 15 6.34 9.86 22.04
N SER A 16 7.29 10.66 21.54
CA SER A 16 7.03 11.73 20.59
C SER A 16 6.42 11.14 19.33
N GLN A 17 5.09 11.17 19.23
CA GLN A 17 4.38 10.80 18.01
C GLN A 17 4.83 11.75 16.90
N THR A 18 5.52 11.21 15.91
CA THR A 18 6.03 12.01 14.79
C THR A 18 4.85 12.55 13.99
N THR A 19 4.69 13.87 13.95
CA THR A 19 3.69 14.53 13.12
C THR A 19 4.07 14.42 11.64
N ILE A 20 3.21 13.80 10.83
CA ILE A 20 3.41 13.68 9.38
C ILE A 20 2.86 14.93 8.68
N ARG A 21 3.74 15.68 8.01
CA ARG A 21 3.33 16.77 7.12
C ARG A 21 3.19 16.24 5.68
N TRP A 22 2.00 16.37 5.11
CA TRP A 22 1.72 16.00 3.73
C TRP A 22 1.93 17.21 2.81
N ASP A 23 2.85 17.11 1.85
CA ASP A 23 3.07 18.12 0.80
C ASP A 23 2.70 17.52 -0.56
N GLY A 24 1.60 18.00 -1.15
CA GLY A 24 1.07 17.53 -2.42
C GLY A 24 1.47 18.35 -3.64
N SER A 25 2.36 19.35 -3.50
CA SER A 25 2.66 20.33 -4.57
C SER A 25 3.15 19.72 -5.88
N LYS A 26 3.75 18.52 -5.85
CA LYS A 26 4.25 17.78 -7.03
C LYS A 26 3.48 16.48 -7.29
N MET A 27 2.35 16.28 -6.62
CA MET A 27 1.57 15.05 -6.76
C MET A 27 0.95 14.97 -8.15
N ARG A 28 1.11 13.82 -8.81
CA ARG A 28 0.45 13.50 -10.07
C ARG A 28 -0.69 12.52 -9.80
N SER A 29 -1.85 12.78 -10.38
CA SER A 29 -2.98 11.85 -10.40
C SER A 29 -3.06 11.21 -11.78
N THR A 30 -3.12 9.89 -11.82
CA THR A 30 -3.35 9.12 -13.05
C THR A 30 -4.44 8.08 -12.82
N TYR A 31 -5.05 7.62 -13.90
CA TYR A 31 -6.05 6.57 -13.87
C TYR A 31 -5.42 5.24 -14.30
N ALA A 32 -5.73 4.16 -13.60
CA ALA A 32 -5.32 2.81 -13.94
C ALA A 32 -6.39 1.80 -13.53
N ASN A 33 -6.60 0.79 -14.37
CA ASN A 33 -7.46 -0.37 -14.07
C ASN A 33 -6.69 -1.70 -14.07
N VAL A 34 -5.39 -1.67 -14.41
CA VAL A 34 -4.46 -2.79 -14.27
C VAL A 34 -3.30 -2.36 -13.38
N CYS A 35 -2.94 -3.22 -12.45
CA CYS A 35 -1.75 -3.08 -11.63
C CYS A 35 -0.94 -4.39 -11.67
N ASN A 36 0.36 -4.28 -11.93
CA ASN A 36 1.30 -5.38 -11.78
C ASN A 36 2.35 -5.01 -10.72
N VAL A 37 2.71 -6.00 -9.90
CA VAL A 37 3.69 -5.83 -8.83
C VAL A 37 4.82 -6.82 -9.02
N SER A 38 6.05 -6.33 -9.01
CA SER A 38 7.26 -7.15 -8.97
C SER A 38 8.16 -6.70 -7.82
N SER A 39 8.96 -7.61 -7.28
CA SER A 39 9.84 -7.32 -6.15
C SER A 39 11.18 -8.01 -6.28
N SER A 40 12.24 -7.31 -5.87
CA SER A 40 13.57 -7.85 -5.58
C SER A 40 13.84 -7.75 -4.08
N ARG A 41 15.08 -8.09 -3.66
CA ARG A 41 15.52 -7.87 -2.28
C ARG A 41 15.59 -6.39 -1.91
N GLU A 42 15.83 -5.54 -2.90
CA GLU A 42 16.18 -4.12 -2.71
C GLU A 42 14.99 -3.19 -2.98
N GLU A 43 14.06 -3.61 -3.84
CA GLU A 43 12.96 -2.76 -4.29
C GLU A 43 11.69 -3.55 -4.63
N VAL A 44 10.58 -2.83 -4.62
CA VAL A 44 9.26 -3.28 -5.10
C VAL A 44 8.80 -2.29 -6.16
N THR A 45 8.56 -2.77 -7.37
CA THR A 45 8.03 -1.97 -8.47
C THR A 45 6.54 -2.23 -8.65
N LEU A 46 5.76 -1.15 -8.72
CA LEU A 46 4.37 -1.12 -9.12
C LEU A 46 4.29 -0.55 -10.54
N LEU A 47 3.62 -1.29 -11.43
CA LEU A 47 3.32 -0.87 -12.79
C LEU A 47 1.82 -0.65 -12.90
N PHE A 48 1.42 0.56 -13.26
CA PHE A 48 0.03 0.94 -13.45
C PHE A 48 -0.24 1.15 -14.93
N GLY A 49 -1.41 0.73 -15.37
CA GLY A 49 -1.82 0.88 -16.75
C GLY A 49 -3.32 0.75 -16.95
N THR A 50 -3.69 0.88 -18.22
CA THR A 50 -5.06 0.71 -18.68
C THR A 50 -5.16 -0.45 -19.64
N ASN A 51 -6.12 -1.33 -19.40
CA ASN A 51 -6.56 -2.30 -20.37
C ASN A 51 -7.54 -1.60 -21.34
N GLN A 52 -7.16 -1.56 -22.61
CA GLN A 52 -7.91 -0.90 -23.69
C GLN A 52 -8.78 -1.89 -24.50
N ASN A 53 -8.88 -3.16 -24.09
CA ASN A 53 -9.61 -4.16 -24.87
C ASN A 53 -11.12 -3.94 -24.79
N TRP A 54 -11.69 -3.39 -25.86
CA TRP A 54 -13.14 -3.25 -26.09
C TRP A 54 -13.78 -4.55 -26.66
N HIS A 55 -12.99 -5.48 -27.19
CA HIS A 55 -13.50 -6.70 -27.86
C HIS A 55 -13.26 -7.96 -27.03
N ALA A 56 -14.35 -8.65 -26.67
CA ALA A 56 -14.29 -9.99 -26.11
C ALA A 56 -13.78 -10.99 -27.16
N GLY A 57 -12.84 -11.86 -26.80
CA GLY A 57 -12.39 -12.99 -27.63
C GLY A 57 -10.94 -12.94 -28.14
N GLN A 58 -10.16 -11.90 -27.84
CA GLN A 58 -8.73 -11.86 -28.14
C GLN A 58 -7.95 -12.78 -27.19
N LYS A 59 -7.04 -13.60 -27.75
CA LYS A 59 -6.12 -14.45 -26.96
C LYS A 59 -5.03 -13.66 -26.23
N GLU A 60 -4.79 -12.42 -26.66
CA GLU A 60 -3.77 -11.54 -26.12
C GLU A 60 -4.41 -10.26 -25.58
N LEU A 61 -4.02 -9.88 -24.37
CA LEU A 61 -4.50 -8.69 -23.67
C LEU A 61 -3.40 -7.63 -23.68
N THR A 62 -3.61 -6.54 -24.40
CA THR A 62 -2.66 -5.43 -24.44
C THR A 62 -2.96 -4.46 -23.30
N VAL A 63 -2.00 -4.29 -22.41
CA VAL A 63 -2.06 -3.30 -21.32
C VAL A 63 -1.14 -2.15 -21.66
N GLU A 64 -1.68 -0.94 -21.74
CA GLU A 64 -0.89 0.28 -21.89
C GLU A 64 -0.40 0.73 -20.51
N LEU A 65 0.91 0.72 -20.28
CA LEU A 65 1.52 1.14 -19.01
C LEU A 65 1.71 2.65 -18.98
N SER A 66 1.11 3.31 -17.98
CA SER A 66 1.16 4.78 -17.83
C SER A 66 2.16 5.23 -16.77
N ASP A 67 2.27 4.49 -15.67
CA ASP A 67 3.06 4.91 -14.51
C ASP A 67 3.84 3.74 -13.90
N ARG A 68 5.03 4.07 -13.40
CA ARG A 68 5.88 3.19 -12.62
C ARG A 68 6.21 3.85 -11.29
N ILE A 69 5.97 3.14 -10.20
CA ILE A 69 6.36 3.56 -8.86
C ILE A 69 7.28 2.50 -8.27
N THR A 70 8.49 2.91 -7.88
CA THR A 70 9.45 2.04 -7.20
C THR A 70 9.50 2.41 -5.72
N LEU A 71 9.31 1.42 -4.86
CA LEU A 71 9.31 1.55 -3.41
C LEU A 71 10.43 0.70 -2.82
N ASN A 72 10.99 1.13 -1.69
CA ASN A 72 11.75 0.21 -0.86
C ASN A 72 10.82 -0.81 -0.16
N PRO A 73 11.34 -1.96 0.33
CA PRO A 73 10.50 -3.01 0.90
C PRO A 73 9.67 -2.58 2.12
N TYR A 74 10.21 -1.70 2.98
CA TYR A 74 9.49 -1.21 4.15
C TYR A 74 8.32 -0.29 3.78
N ALA A 75 8.50 0.59 2.80
CA ALA A 75 7.44 1.44 2.27
C ALA A 75 6.36 0.58 1.59
N ALA A 76 6.74 -0.41 0.79
CA ALA A 76 5.81 -1.34 0.16
C ALA A 76 4.98 -2.12 1.18
N LYS A 77 5.60 -2.62 2.26
CA LYS A 77 4.89 -3.33 3.34
C LYS A 77 3.87 -2.42 4.03
N ARG A 78 4.24 -1.19 4.37
CA ARG A 78 3.32 -0.21 4.97
C ARG A 78 2.16 0.11 4.04
N MET A 79 2.44 0.33 2.76
CA MET A 79 1.41 0.56 1.75
C MET A 79 0.43 -0.62 1.66
N ALA A 80 0.93 -1.86 1.63
CA ALA A 80 0.09 -3.05 1.54
C ALA A 80 -0.89 -3.17 2.72
N VAL A 81 -0.42 -2.92 3.94
CA VAL A 81 -1.27 -2.94 5.16
C VAL A 81 -2.35 -1.85 5.08
N LEU A 82 -1.96 -0.62 4.74
CA LEU A 82 -2.90 0.50 4.62
C LEU A 82 -3.94 0.25 3.53
N LEU A 83 -3.50 -0.27 2.39
CA LEU A 83 -4.38 -0.58 1.26
C LEU A 83 -5.37 -1.69 1.63
N MET A 84 -4.91 -2.78 2.24
CA MET A 84 -5.76 -3.90 2.64
C MET A 84 -6.83 -3.47 3.66
N ASN A 85 -6.44 -2.68 4.67
CA ASN A 85 -7.39 -2.11 5.62
C ASN A 85 -8.43 -1.21 4.93
N THR A 86 -7.98 -0.40 3.97
CA THR A 86 -8.86 0.50 3.21
C THR A 86 -9.85 -0.28 2.34
N MET A 87 -9.39 -1.35 1.67
CA MET A 87 -10.27 -2.22 0.87
C MET A 87 -11.27 -2.98 1.74
N THR A 88 -10.85 -3.46 2.91
CA THR A 88 -11.75 -4.13 3.86
C THR A 88 -12.91 -3.21 4.27
N GLU A 89 -12.60 -1.95 4.59
CA GLU A 89 -13.62 -0.95 4.93
C GLU A 89 -14.48 -0.57 3.72
N TYR A 90 -13.91 -0.53 2.52
CA TYR A 90 -14.65 -0.32 1.28
C TYR A 90 -15.67 -1.44 1.05
N GLU A 91 -15.26 -2.71 1.11
CA GLU A 91 -16.14 -3.85 0.86
C GLU A 91 -17.24 -3.96 1.91
N LYS A 92 -16.95 -3.62 3.18
CA LYS A 92 -17.97 -3.53 4.23
C LYS A 92 -19.08 -2.53 3.90
N ARG A 93 -18.75 -1.45 3.17
CA ARG A 93 -19.70 -0.39 2.80
C ARG A 93 -20.42 -0.65 1.48
N PHE A 94 -19.73 -1.22 0.50
CA PHE A 94 -20.20 -1.29 -0.89
C PHE A 94 -20.41 -2.72 -1.42
N GLY A 95 -20.06 -3.74 -0.64
CA GLY A 95 -20.12 -5.14 -1.03
C GLY A 95 -18.75 -5.70 -1.45
N GLU A 96 -18.66 -7.03 -1.45
CA GLU A 96 -17.44 -7.78 -1.76
C GLU A 96 -17.02 -7.64 -3.23
N LEU A 97 -15.74 -7.39 -3.46
CA LEU A 97 -15.13 -7.36 -4.79
C LEU A 97 -14.64 -8.75 -5.16
N LYS A 98 -15.37 -9.42 -6.06
CA LYS A 98 -14.99 -10.73 -6.56
C LYS A 98 -13.86 -10.59 -7.58
N LEU A 99 -12.65 -11.01 -7.20
CA LEU A 99 -11.51 -11.11 -8.10
C LEU A 99 -11.45 -12.53 -8.68
N GLU A 100 -11.50 -12.64 -10.01
CA GLU A 100 -11.10 -13.87 -10.69
C GLU A 100 -9.57 -13.91 -10.75
N LEU A 101 -8.94 -14.33 -9.64
CA LEU A 101 -7.51 -14.57 -9.62
C LEU A 101 -7.23 -15.88 -10.38
N PRO A 102 -6.36 -15.88 -11.40
CA PRO A 102 -5.94 -17.13 -12.02
C PRO A 102 -5.24 -17.98 -10.94
N GLU A 103 -5.71 -19.22 -10.76
CA GLU A 103 -5.12 -20.16 -9.80
C GLU A 103 -3.61 -20.24 -10.05
N LYS A 104 -2.80 -19.90 -9.04
CA LYS A 104 -1.39 -20.25 -9.04
C LYS A 104 -1.32 -21.77 -9.04
N LYS A 105 -1.08 -22.38 -10.19
CA LYS A 105 -0.63 -23.77 -10.27
C LYS A 105 0.79 -23.79 -9.72
N ASP A 106 0.91 -24.09 -8.43
CA ASP A 106 2.18 -24.48 -7.83
C ASP A 106 2.73 -25.67 -8.65
N LYS A 107 3.92 -25.50 -9.22
CA LYS A 107 4.69 -26.57 -9.85
C LYS A 107 5.67 -27.13 -8.84
#